data_AF-A0A5N8YY72-F1
#
_entry.id   AF-A0A5N8YY72-F1
#
_cell.length_a   1.000
_cell.length_b   1.000
_cell.length_c   1.000
_cell.angle_alpha   90.00
_cell.angle_beta   90.00
_cell.angle_gamma   90.00
#
_symmetry.space_group_name_H-M   'P 1'
#
loop_
_entity.id
_entity.type
_entity.pdbx_description
1 polymer ?
#
loop_
_entity_poly.entity_id
_entity_poly.type
_entity_poly.pdbx_seq_one_letter_code
_entity_poly.pdbx_strand_id
1 'polypeptide(L)'
;FTAADQLANFVFVIDTELLEQMRSEFLGIEQLLDSGVRSLMATPLIHREEVVGFLATSTSEENAYGPEHVAAAEQISAQISGALANSRLHSRMSRIAQEREILIQIGRDAAAAQDPHSLYGSVFANLKKICRSTAR
;
A
#
# COMPACT_ATOMS: atom_id res chain seq x y z
N PHE A 1 10.96 -20.28 19.50
CA PHE A 1 10.51 -19.66 18.23
C PHE A 1 9.98 -20.76 17.32
N THR A 2 8.87 -21.37 17.73
CA THR A 2 8.12 -22.31 16.89
C THR A 2 7.07 -21.54 16.09
N ALA A 3 6.50 -22.15 15.06
CA ALA A 3 5.38 -21.59 14.29
C ALA A 3 4.17 -21.17 15.14
N ALA A 4 4.06 -21.66 16.39
CA ALA A 4 3.00 -21.29 17.33
C ALA A 4 3.22 -19.91 17.99
N ASP A 5 4.47 -19.49 18.22
CA ASP A 5 4.77 -18.15 18.78
C ASP A 5 4.51 -17.05 17.72
N GLN A 6 4.69 -17.38 16.44
CA GLN A 6 4.44 -16.50 15.28
C GLN A 6 2.95 -16.24 14.99
N LEU A 7 2.03 -16.96 15.63
CA LEU A 7 0.59 -16.76 15.47
C LEU A 7 -0.01 -15.87 16.55
N ALA A 8 0.69 -15.66 17.67
CA ALA A 8 0.26 -14.75 18.74
C ALA A 8 0.67 -13.30 18.46
N ASN A 9 1.83 -13.10 17.81
CA ASN A 9 2.26 -11.83 17.25
C ASN A 9 2.26 -11.98 15.73
N PHE A 10 1.43 -11.23 15.02
CA PHE A 10 1.26 -11.26 13.55
C PHE A 10 2.54 -10.90 12.73
N VAL A 11 3.73 -11.02 13.31
CA VAL A 11 5.03 -10.85 12.65
C VAL A 11 5.42 -12.13 11.94
N PHE A 12 5.66 -12.02 10.64
CA PHE A 12 6.11 -13.13 9.82
C PHE A 12 7.62 -13.03 9.64
N VAL A 13 8.35 -14.06 10.06
CA VAL A 13 9.74 -14.28 9.67
C VAL A 13 9.75 -15.43 8.69
N ILE A 14 10.24 -15.16 7.48
CA ILE A 14 10.25 -16.08 6.36
C ILE A 14 11.69 -16.23 5.91
N ASP A 15 12.22 -17.44 6.06
CA ASP A 15 13.56 -17.79 5.61
C ASP A 15 13.54 -18.43 4.22
N THR A 16 14.73 -18.75 3.69
CA THR A 16 14.91 -19.16 2.30
C THR A 16 14.09 -20.40 1.96
N GLU A 17 14.02 -21.37 2.86
CA GLU A 17 13.26 -22.60 2.63
C GLU A 17 11.76 -22.31 2.42
N LEU A 18 11.17 -21.42 3.24
CA LEU A 18 9.77 -21.04 3.12
C LEU A 18 9.54 -20.10 1.92
N LEU A 19 10.48 -19.22 1.59
CA LEU A 19 10.41 -18.37 0.39
C LEU A 19 10.43 -19.20 -0.90
N GLU A 20 11.30 -20.21 -0.99
CA GLU A 20 11.37 -21.10 -2.15
C GLU A 20 10.09 -21.94 -2.31
N GLN A 21 9.45 -22.36 -1.21
CA GLN A 21 8.15 -23.03 -1.24
C GLN A 21 7.04 -22.13 -1.81
N MET A 22 7.08 -20.82 -1.51
CA MET A 22 6.09 -19.84 -1.98
C MET A 22 6.36 -19.31 -3.40
N ARG A 23 7.47 -19.72 -4.03
CA ARG A 23 7.92 -19.20 -5.34
C ARG A 23 6.86 -19.25 -6.43
N SER A 24 6.11 -20.35 -6.51
CA SER A 24 5.07 -20.55 -7.53
C SER A 24 3.66 -20.13 -7.08
N GLU A 25 3.45 -19.81 -5.81
CA GLU A 25 2.13 -19.48 -5.26
C GLU A 25 1.82 -17.97 -5.28
N PHE A 26 2.83 -17.11 -5.16
CA PHE A 26 2.64 -15.67 -5.05
C PHE A 26 3.41 -14.89 -6.10
N LEU A 27 2.69 -14.07 -6.86
CA LEU A 27 3.26 -13.15 -7.85
C LEU A 27 4.20 -12.16 -7.14
N GLY A 28 5.49 -12.19 -7.50
CA GLY A 28 6.52 -11.30 -6.95
C GLY A 28 7.56 -11.97 -6.06
N ILE A 29 7.31 -13.18 -5.54
CA ILE A 29 8.30 -13.93 -4.74
C ILE A 29 9.49 -14.36 -5.60
N GLU A 30 9.24 -14.78 -6.84
CA GLU A 30 10.31 -15.13 -7.77
C GLU A 30 11.27 -13.97 -8.02
N GLN A 31 10.75 -12.76 -8.22
CA GLN A 31 11.58 -11.56 -8.41
C GLN A 31 12.38 -11.21 -7.14
N LEU A 32 11.79 -11.46 -5.97
CA LEU A 32 12.44 -11.26 -4.68
C LEU A 32 13.61 -12.24 -4.49
N LEU A 33 13.40 -13.53 -4.80
CA LEU A 33 14.42 -14.57 -4.77
C LEU A 33 15.54 -14.30 -5.80
N ASP A 34 15.18 -13.94 -7.02
CA ASP A 34 16.13 -13.61 -8.09
C ASP A 34 16.97 -12.36 -7.76
N SER A 35 16.46 -11.46 -6.91
CA SER A 35 17.21 -10.32 -6.37
C SER A 35 18.20 -10.70 -5.26
N GLY A 36 18.24 -11.97 -4.86
CA GLY A 36 19.16 -12.51 -3.85
C GLY A 36 18.62 -12.48 -2.43
N VAL A 37 17.32 -12.23 -2.23
CA VAL A 37 16.72 -12.26 -0.88
C VAL A 37 16.65 -13.70 -0.37
N ARG A 38 17.08 -13.88 0.88
CA ARG A 38 17.18 -15.15 1.59
C ARG A 38 16.44 -15.15 2.92
N SER A 39 16.25 -14.00 3.55
CA SER A 39 15.35 -13.85 4.70
C SER A 39 14.52 -12.58 4.60
N LEU A 40 13.28 -12.66 5.06
CA LEU A 40 12.31 -11.58 5.07
C LEU A 40 11.61 -11.54 6.44
N MET A 41 11.50 -10.36 7.03
CA MET A 41 10.64 -10.10 8.18
C MET A 41 9.57 -9.10 7.78
N ALA A 42 8.32 -9.39 8.09
CA ALA A 42 7.19 -8.52 7.86
C ALA A 42 6.39 -8.33 9.14
N THR A 43 6.34 -7.10 9.63
CA THR A 43 5.61 -6.70 10.84
C THR A 43 4.39 -5.86 10.44
N PRO A 44 3.18 -6.20 10.90
CA PRO A 44 1.99 -5.45 10.54
C PRO A 44 1.97 -4.09 11.24
N LEU A 45 1.46 -3.10 10.52
CA LEU A 45 1.18 -1.78 11.02
C LEU A 45 -0.29 -1.74 11.43
N ILE A 46 -0.56 -1.72 12.73
CA ILE A 46 -1.92 -1.82 13.28
C ILE A 46 -2.34 -0.48 13.87
N HIS A 47 -3.50 0.03 13.45
CA HIS A 47 -4.11 1.20 14.02
C HIS A 47 -5.60 0.93 14.28
N ARG A 48 -6.05 1.09 15.53
CA ARG A 48 -7.44 0.82 15.94
C ARG A 48 -7.92 -0.58 15.52
N GLU A 49 -7.10 -1.60 15.82
CA GLU A 49 -7.39 -3.02 15.54
C GLU A 49 -7.44 -3.38 14.03
N GLU A 50 -7.15 -2.43 13.14
CA GLU A 50 -7.06 -2.67 11.70
C GLU A 50 -5.62 -2.68 11.20
N VAL A 51 -5.29 -3.61 10.31
CA VAL A 51 -4.00 -3.63 9.60
C VAL A 51 -4.01 -2.54 8.52
N VAL A 52 -3.24 -1.48 8.75
CA VAL A 52 -3.07 -0.36 7.82
C VAL A 52 -1.85 -0.52 6.92
N GLY A 53 -1.06 -1.58 7.07
CA GLY A 53 0.08 -1.89 6.21
C GLY A 53 1.04 -2.90 6.83
N PHE A 54 2.21 -3.03 6.23
CA PHE A 54 3.31 -3.85 6.73
C PHE A 54 4.63 -3.07 6.64
N LEU A 55 5.46 -3.21 7.67
CA LEU A 55 6.88 -2.90 7.64
C LEU A 55 7.60 -4.19 7.24
N ALA A 56 8.23 -4.20 6.07
CA ALA A 56 8.97 -5.35 5.57
C ALA A 56 10.45 -5.03 5.45
N THR A 57 11.29 -5.97 5.87
CA THR A 57 12.75 -5.91 5.77
C THR A 57 13.26 -7.22 5.18
N SER A 58 14.12 -7.14 4.17
CA SER A 58 14.70 -8.31 3.50
C SER A 58 16.22 -8.26 3.51
N THR A 59 16.85 -9.42 3.45
CA THR A 59 18.32 -9.56 3.41
C THR A 59 18.70 -10.80 2.60
N SER A 60 19.93 -10.80 2.08
CA SER A 60 20.54 -11.95 1.40
C SER A 60 21.20 -12.95 2.36
N GLU A 61 21.24 -12.64 3.65
CA GLU A 61 21.67 -13.57 4.69
C GLU A 61 20.53 -14.51 5.08
N GLU A 62 20.84 -15.79 5.27
CA GLU A 62 19.86 -16.79 5.74
C GLU A 62 19.67 -16.70 7.25
N ASN A 63 18.44 -16.93 7.73
CA ASN A 63 18.07 -16.95 9.15
C ASN A 63 18.47 -15.67 9.90
N ALA A 64 18.41 -14.52 9.23
CA ALA A 64 18.96 -13.27 9.74
C ALA A 64 18.16 -12.60 10.87
N TYR A 65 16.87 -12.94 11.03
CA TYR A 65 15.99 -12.25 11.96
C TYR A 65 15.74 -13.05 13.23
N GLY A 66 16.46 -12.66 14.28
CA GLY A 66 16.27 -13.12 15.66
C GLY A 66 15.21 -12.34 16.46
N PRO A 67 15.00 -12.72 17.73
CA PRO A 67 13.97 -12.14 18.60
C PRO A 67 14.14 -10.63 18.86
N GLU A 68 15.37 -10.17 18.97
CA GLU A 68 15.72 -8.75 19.13
C GLU A 68 15.31 -7.91 17.91
N HIS A 69 15.39 -8.50 16.70
CA HIS A 69 14.97 -7.84 15.47
C HIS A 69 13.46 -7.71 15.41
N VAL A 70 12.74 -8.77 15.80
CA VAL A 70 11.28 -8.78 15.89
C VAL A 70 10.80 -7.72 16.89
N ALA A 71 11.36 -7.68 18.09
CA ALA A 71 10.98 -6.71 19.12
C ALA A 71 11.23 -5.26 18.67
N ALA A 72 12.35 -5.00 18.00
CA ALA A 72 12.63 -3.68 17.44
C ALA A 72 11.63 -3.30 16.34
N ALA A 73 11.32 -4.22 15.43
CA ALA A 73 10.38 -3.98 14.35
C ALA A 73 8.95 -3.74 14.86
N GLU A 74 8.52 -4.46 15.92
CA GLU A 74 7.25 -4.21 16.61
C GLU A 74 7.20 -2.81 17.20
N GLN A 75 8.25 -2.38 17.91
CA GLN A 75 8.31 -1.06 18.51
C GLN A 75 8.29 0.06 17.47
N ILE A 76 8.98 -0.12 16.34
CA ILE A 76 8.94 0.82 15.22
C ILE A 76 7.54 0.84 14.60
N SER A 77 6.98 -0.34 14.35
CA SER A 77 5.65 -0.50 13.75
C SER A 77 4.57 0.19 14.57
N ALA A 78 4.60 0.03 15.89
CA ALA A 78 3.68 0.71 16.81
C ALA A 78 3.76 2.24 16.70
N GLN A 79 4.94 2.80 16.51
CA GLN A 79 5.14 4.26 16.37
C GLN A 79 4.64 4.79 15.02
N ILE A 80 4.87 4.08 13.92
CA ILE A 80 4.55 4.58 12.57
C ILE A 80 3.11 4.29 12.12
N SER A 81 2.44 3.32 12.73
CA SER A 81 1.10 2.86 12.30
C SER A 81 0.06 3.98 12.26
N GLY A 82 0.00 4.82 13.31
CA GLY A 82 -0.96 5.93 13.37
C GLY A 82 -0.67 7.02 12.32
N ALA A 83 0.60 7.34 12.09
CA ALA A 83 1.00 8.31 11.07
C ALA A 83 0.66 7.82 9.66
N LEU A 84 0.89 6.54 9.37
CA LEU A 84 0.53 5.94 8.09
C LEU A 84 -0.99 5.93 7.88
N ALA A 85 -1.76 5.57 8.91
CA ALA A 85 -3.22 5.58 8.87
C ALA A 85 -3.74 6.99 8.54
N ASN A 86 -3.23 8.02 9.23
CA ASN A 86 -3.58 9.41 8.99
C ASN A 86 -3.19 9.88 7.58
N SER A 87 -2.00 9.53 7.11
CA SER A 87 -1.54 9.89 5.76
C SER A 87 -2.43 9.28 4.66
N ARG A 88 -2.85 8.02 4.83
CA ARG A 88 -3.78 7.35 3.91
C ARG A 88 -5.17 7.99 3.92
N LEU A 89 -5.69 8.31 5.10
CA LEU A 89 -6.97 9.03 5.24
C LEU A 89 -6.90 10.41 4.58
N HIS A 90 -5.83 11.16 4.83
CA HIS A 90 -5.62 12.47 4.22
C HIS A 90 -5.54 12.38 2.69
N SER A 91 -4.79 11.42 2.15
CA SER A 91 -4.66 11.19 0.71
C SER A 91 -6.01 10.84 0.08
N ARG A 92 -6.82 10.02 0.75
CA ARG A 92 -8.19 9.68 0.30
C ARG A 92 -9.11 10.90 0.31
N MET A 93 -9.08 11.70 1.37
CA MET A 93 -9.87 12.94 1.44
C MET A 93 -9.46 13.93 0.34
N SER A 94 -8.16 14.12 0.12
CA SER A 94 -7.64 14.99 -0.94
C SER A 94 -8.09 14.52 -2.32
N ARG A 95 -8.05 13.21 -2.60
CA ARG A 95 -8.56 12.63 -3.85
C ARG A 95 -10.06 12.91 -4.04
N ILE A 96 -10.87 12.63 -3.03
CA ILE A 96 -12.34 12.84 -3.10
C ILE A 96 -12.65 14.32 -3.32
N ALA A 97 -11.93 15.23 -2.64
CA ALA A 97 -12.08 16.67 -2.84
C ALA A 97 -11.75 17.09 -4.27
N GLN A 98 -10.66 16.55 -4.84
CA GLN A 98 -10.27 16.83 -6.23
C GLN A 98 -11.32 16.32 -7.23
N GLU A 99 -11.82 15.10 -7.03
CA GLU A 99 -12.87 14.52 -7.89
C GLU A 99 -14.16 15.36 -7.84
N ARG A 100 -14.55 15.85 -6.66
CA ARG A 100 -15.72 16.74 -6.50
C ARG A 100 -15.54 18.08 -7.21
N GLU A 101 -14.38 18.71 -7.11
CA GLU A 101 -14.13 19.98 -7.79
C GLU A 101 -14.22 19.82 -9.31
N ILE A 102 -13.68 18.72 -9.85
CA ILE A 102 -13.80 18.41 -11.29
C ILE A 102 -15.27 18.25 -11.69
N LEU A 103 -16.08 17.55 -10.89
CA LEU A 103 -17.51 17.37 -11.16
C LEU A 103 -18.28 18.70 -11.14
N ILE A 104 -18.00 19.57 -10.16
CA ILE A 104 -18.59 20.91 -10.08
C ILE A 104 -18.20 21.72 -11.32
N GLN A 105 -16.94 21.66 -11.74
CA GLN A 105 -16.48 22.37 -12.94
C GLN A 105 -17.20 21.87 -14.20
N ILE A 106 -17.35 20.55 -14.37
CA ILE A 106 -18.13 19.99 -15.48
C ILE A 106 -19.57 20.49 -15.46
N GLY A 107 -20.23 20.50 -14.29
CA GLY A 107 -21.60 20.99 -14.15
C GLY A 107 -21.75 22.48 -14.51
N ARG A 108 -20.78 23.31 -14.09
CA ARG A 108 -20.73 24.73 -14.48
C ARG A 108 -20.58 24.89 -15.99
N ASP A 109 -19.64 24.17 -16.59
CA ASP A 109 -19.38 24.25 -18.03
C ASP A 109 -20.60 23.74 -18.84
N ALA A 110 -21.30 22.73 -18.34
CA ALA A 110 -22.55 22.22 -18.91
C ALA A 110 -23.69 23.24 -18.85
N ALA A 111 -23.86 23.93 -17.72
CA ALA A 111 -24.89 24.94 -17.56
C ALA A 111 -24.61 26.22 -18.36
N ALA A 112 -23.33 26.54 -18.60
CA ALA A 112 -22.92 27.70 -19.40
C ALA A 112 -22.92 27.43 -20.92
N ALA A 113 -22.98 26.16 -21.34
CA ALA A 113 -23.01 25.79 -22.74
C ALA A 113 -24.37 26.15 -23.37
N GLN A 114 -24.38 27.18 -24.22
CA GLN A 114 -25.56 27.55 -25.01
C GLN A 114 -25.80 26.61 -26.22
N ASP A 115 -24.85 25.73 -26.53
CA ASP A 115 -24.91 24.75 -27.63
C ASP A 115 -24.35 23.37 -27.20
N PRO A 116 -25.11 22.27 -27.34
CA PRO A 116 -24.67 20.91 -27.00
C PRO A 116 -23.32 20.47 -27.59
N HIS A 117 -22.90 21.01 -28.75
CA HIS A 117 -21.61 20.64 -29.34
C HIS A 117 -20.40 21.19 -28.58
N SER A 118 -20.54 22.34 -27.92
CA SER A 118 -19.48 22.96 -27.11
C SER A 118 -19.22 22.21 -25.79
N LEU A 119 -20.21 21.47 -25.30
CA LEU A 119 -20.16 20.70 -24.05
C LEU A 119 -19.19 19.50 -24.11
N TYR A 120 -19.14 18.81 -25.25
CA TYR A 120 -18.31 17.62 -25.41
C TYR A 120 -16.81 17.92 -25.23
N GLY A 121 -16.35 19.10 -25.65
CA GLY A 121 -14.95 19.51 -25.51
C GLY A 121 -14.51 19.67 -24.05
N SER A 122 -15.35 20.29 -23.22
CA SER A 122 -15.03 20.46 -21.78
C SER A 122 -15.10 19.13 -21.01
N VAL A 123 -16.13 18.32 -21.26
CA VAL A 123 -16.28 17.01 -20.60
C VAL A 123 -15.09 16.10 -20.92
N PHE A 124 -14.63 16.04 -22.17
CA PHE A 124 -13.46 15.26 -22.56
C PHE A 124 -12.17 15.76 -21.88
N ALA A 125 -11.97 17.07 -21.79
CA ALA A 125 -10.79 17.64 -21.14
C ALA A 125 -10.73 17.29 -19.64
N ASN A 126 -11.88 17.27 -18.97
CA ASN A 126 -11.97 16.95 -17.55
C ASN A 126 -11.89 15.44 -17.27
N LEU A 127 -12.48 14.59 -18.11
CA LEU A 127 -12.29 13.13 -18.02
C LEU A 127 -10.82 12.72 -18.18
N LYS A 128 -10.08 13.39 -19.07
CA LYS A 128 -8.64 13.14 -19.27
C LYS A 128 -7.78 13.47 -18.04
N LYS A 129 -8.21 14.44 -17.22
CA LYS A 129 -7.56 14.77 -15.94
C LYS A 129 -7.80 13.68 -14.89
N ILE A 130 -9.02 13.14 -14.82
CA ILE A 130 -9.37 12.03 -13.92
C ILE A 130 -8.59 10.75 -14.26
N CYS A 131 -8.50 10.38 -15.54
CA CYS A 131 -7.73 9.19 -15.94
C CYS A 131 -6.22 9.32 -15.64
N ARG A 132 -5.66 10.53 -15.68
CA ARG A 132 -4.25 10.76 -15.36
C ARG A 132 -3.94 10.74 -13.86
N SER A 133 -4.90 11.05 -12.99
CA SER A 133 -4.71 10.97 -11.53
C SER A 133 -4.85 9.55 -10.97
N THR A 134 -5.53 8.65 -11.69
CA THR A 134 -5.76 7.25 -11.27
C THR A 134 -4.61 6.31 -11.66
N ALA A 135 -3.73 6.72 -12.56
CA ALA A 135 -2.59 5.93 -13.04
C ALA A 135 -1.31 6.08 -12.19
N ARG A 136 -1.41 6.59 -10.95
CA ARG A 136 -0.29 6.86 -10.05
C ARG A 136 -0.48 6.22 -8.69
#